data_AF-A0A359MQE1-F1
#
_entry.id   AF-A0A359MQE1-F1
#
_cell.length_a   1.000
_cell.length_b   1.000
_cell.length_c   1.000
_cell.angle_alpha   90.00
_cell.angle_beta   90.00
_cell.angle_gamma   90.00
#
_symmetry.space_group_name_H-M   'P 1'
#
loop_
_entity.id
_entity.type
_entity.pdbx_description
1 polymer ?
#
loop_
_entity_poly.entity_id
_entity_poly.type
_entity_poly.pdbx_seq_one_letter_code
_entity_poly.pdbx_strand_id
1 'polypeptide(L)'
;MNDILLNFERSMVTKMKKSRKIAIIIGGIYLVLVIIATVYCQRTYYSNLPTAYLSKPARAQIDYEGRKPKSLAGVEGNVYDRTLPRTCLYDDGTGKMKVNMITEEEGPWGKRYKIKQTDVIYWPKDSGSENIVVLWRMDDSLPIAADIDSEYVYEGMEVKLQLR
;
A
#
# COMPACT_ATOMS: atom_id res chain seq x y z
N MET A 1 -15.60 -59.97 43.01
CA MET A 1 -14.45 -59.03 43.08
C MET A 1 -14.04 -58.53 41.69
N ASN A 2 -14.03 -59.37 40.65
CA ASN A 2 -13.67 -58.97 39.28
C ASN A 2 -14.64 -57.98 38.59
N ASP A 3 -15.95 -58.08 38.85
CA ASP A 3 -16.93 -57.17 38.21
C ASP A 3 -16.83 -55.71 38.66
N ILE A 4 -16.37 -55.49 39.90
CA ILE A 4 -16.21 -54.14 40.46
C ILE A 4 -15.04 -53.42 39.79
N LEU A 5 -13.93 -54.13 39.55
CA LEU A 5 -12.76 -53.61 38.84
C LEU A 5 -13.08 -53.32 37.36
N LEU A 6 -13.81 -54.22 36.68
CA LEU A 6 -14.24 -54.03 35.29
C LEU A 6 -15.15 -52.81 35.10
N ASN A 7 -16.08 -52.57 36.02
CA ASN A 7 -16.94 -51.39 35.99
C ASN A 7 -16.18 -50.09 36.29
N PHE A 8 -15.18 -50.15 37.16
CA PHE A 8 -14.33 -49.00 37.49
C PHE A 8 -13.44 -48.60 36.30
N GLU A 9 -12.81 -49.56 35.62
CA GLU A 9 -12.03 -49.30 34.39
C GLU A 9 -12.91 -48.75 33.27
N ARG A 10 -14.09 -49.35 33.02
CA ARG A 10 -15.04 -48.83 32.01
C ARG A 10 -15.50 -47.40 32.32
N SER A 11 -15.74 -47.08 33.58
CA SER A 11 -16.13 -45.74 34.06
C SER A 11 -15.04 -44.70 33.84
N MET A 12 -13.79 -45.03 34.18
CA MET A 12 -12.65 -44.13 33.95
C MET A 12 -12.40 -43.87 32.47
N VAL A 13 -12.45 -44.92 31.64
CA VAL A 13 -12.25 -44.81 30.19
C VAL A 13 -13.35 -43.97 29.52
N THR A 14 -14.62 -44.12 29.92
CA THR A 14 -15.71 -43.29 29.40
C THR A 14 -15.62 -41.84 29.85
N LYS A 15 -15.27 -41.56 31.11
CA LYS A 15 -15.01 -40.19 31.60
C LYS A 15 -13.85 -39.52 30.84
N MET A 16 -12.73 -40.22 30.63
CA MET A 16 -11.61 -39.70 29.84
C MET A 16 -12.00 -39.42 28.38
N LYS A 17 -12.78 -40.32 27.75
CA LYS A 17 -13.31 -40.11 26.39
C LYS A 17 -14.25 -38.89 26.31
N LYS A 18 -15.07 -38.64 27.33
CA LYS A 18 -15.97 -37.48 27.41
C LYS A 18 -15.21 -36.16 27.59
N SER A 19 -14.19 -36.12 28.44
CA SER A 19 -13.32 -34.95 28.65
C SER A 19 -12.56 -34.57 27.36
N ARG A 20 -12.01 -35.57 26.65
CA ARG A 20 -11.35 -35.36 25.35
C ARG A 20 -12.27 -34.75 24.30
N LYS A 21 -13.53 -35.21 24.22
CA LYS A 21 -14.53 -34.63 23.30
C LYS A 21 -14.82 -33.15 23.63
N ILE A 22 -14.96 -32.81 24.91
CA ILE A 22 -15.17 -31.42 25.35
C ILE A 22 -13.97 -30.53 25.00
N ALA A 23 -12.74 -31.01 25.23
CA ALA A 23 -11.53 -30.27 24.89
C ALA A 23 -11.43 -30.00 23.38
N ILE A 24 -11.79 -30.98 22.53
CA ILE A 24 -11.83 -30.81 21.07
C ILE A 24 -12.89 -29.79 20.67
N ILE A 25 -14.07 -29.80 21.30
CA ILE A 25 -15.13 -28.82 21.01
C ILE A 25 -14.69 -27.41 21.40
N ILE A 26 -14.13 -27.23 22.60
CA ILE A 26 -13.61 -25.93 23.06
C ILE A 26 -12.49 -25.45 22.14
N GLY A 27 -11.55 -26.33 21.76
CA GLY A 27 -10.50 -26.02 20.80
C GLY A 27 -11.04 -25.64 19.42
N GLY A 28 -12.09 -26.32 18.95
CA GLY A 28 -12.78 -25.98 17.71
C GLY A 28 -13.46 -24.61 17.77
N ILE A 29 -14.16 -24.30 18.86
CA ILE A 29 -14.77 -22.98 19.09
C ILE A 29 -13.68 -21.89 19.13
N TYR A 30 -12.60 -22.13 19.87
CA TYR A 30 -11.47 -21.19 19.94
C TYR A 30 -10.86 -20.93 18.56
N LEU A 31 -10.62 -21.99 17.77
CA LEU A 31 -10.09 -21.86 16.42
C LEU A 31 -11.01 -21.02 15.52
N VAL A 32 -12.32 -21.26 15.57
CA VAL A 32 -13.31 -20.48 14.81
C VAL A 32 -13.28 -19.00 15.23
N LEU A 33 -13.23 -18.72 16.53
CA LEU A 33 -13.12 -17.34 17.02
C LEU A 33 -11.85 -16.64 16.54
N VAL A 34 -10.72 -17.32 16.56
CA VAL A 34 -9.45 -16.78 16.05
C VAL A 34 -9.55 -16.48 14.55
N ILE A 35 -10.09 -17.39 13.74
CA ILE A 35 -10.26 -17.18 12.30
C ILE A 35 -11.14 -15.95 12.03
N ILE A 36 -12.27 -15.83 12.75
CA ILE A 36 -13.17 -14.68 12.62
C ILE A 36 -12.45 -13.38 13.00
N ALA A 37 -11.72 -13.36 14.11
CA ALA A 37 -10.96 -12.20 14.54
C ALA A 37 -9.86 -11.82 13.53
N THR A 38 -9.14 -12.81 12.98
CA THR A 38 -8.12 -12.58 11.94
C THR A 38 -8.73 -11.95 10.69
N VAL A 39 -9.82 -12.51 10.17
CA VAL A 39 -10.50 -11.96 8.99
C VAL A 39 -11.07 -10.57 9.27
N TYR A 40 -11.61 -10.34 10.47
CA TYR A 40 -12.10 -9.03 10.88
C TYR A 40 -10.99 -7.98 10.92
N CYS A 41 -9.85 -8.31 11.55
CA CYS A 41 -8.69 -7.43 11.61
C CYS A 41 -8.14 -7.12 10.21
N GLN A 42 -8.00 -8.14 9.35
CA GLN A 42 -7.54 -7.96 7.99
C GLN A 42 -8.49 -7.07 7.18
N ARG A 43 -9.80 -7.32 7.25
CA ARG A 43 -10.81 -6.52 6.51
C ARG A 43 -10.82 -5.07 6.97
N THR A 44 -10.80 -4.84 8.28
CA THR A 44 -10.81 -3.50 8.88
C THR A 44 -9.53 -2.74 8.55
N TYR A 45 -8.39 -3.45 8.55
CA TYR A 45 -7.10 -2.90 8.14
C TYR A 45 -7.17 -2.35 6.71
N TYR A 46 -7.56 -3.18 5.73
CA TYR A 46 -7.63 -2.77 4.33
C TYR A 46 -8.73 -1.74 4.04
N SER A 47 -9.85 -1.75 4.78
CA SER A 47 -10.92 -0.76 4.57
C SER A 47 -10.51 0.65 4.97
N ASN A 48 -9.62 0.79 5.95
CA ASN A 48 -9.19 2.08 6.48
C ASN A 48 -7.99 2.67 5.74
N LEU A 49 -7.38 1.93 4.80
CA LEU A 49 -6.28 2.45 4.00
C LEU A 49 -6.79 3.41 2.92
N PRO A 50 -6.15 4.59 2.76
CA PRO A 50 -6.43 5.51 1.66
C PRO A 50 -6.09 4.86 0.32
N THR A 51 -6.83 5.25 -0.71
CA THR A 51 -6.67 4.71 -2.07
C THR A 51 -5.72 5.60 -2.86
N ALA A 52 -4.62 5.03 -3.37
CA ALA A 52 -3.75 5.69 -4.33
C ALA A 52 -4.13 5.26 -5.76
N TYR A 53 -4.50 6.24 -6.58
CA TYR A 53 -4.82 6.02 -7.98
C TYR A 53 -3.55 6.12 -8.82
N LEU A 54 -3.17 5.03 -9.46
CA LEU A 54 -1.94 4.99 -10.26
C LEU A 54 -2.08 5.83 -11.53
N SER A 55 -1.06 6.62 -11.82
CA SER A 55 -0.93 7.36 -13.07
C SER A 55 -0.61 6.41 -14.22
N LYS A 56 -1.17 6.69 -15.40
CA LYS A 56 -0.73 6.12 -16.68
C LYS A 56 0.10 7.17 -17.39
N PRO A 57 1.42 7.25 -17.14
CA PRO A 57 2.25 8.27 -17.76
C PRO A 57 2.27 8.03 -19.28
N ALA A 58 1.79 9.01 -20.04
CA ALA A 58 1.89 9.00 -21.49
C ALA A 58 3.30 9.43 -21.92
N ARG A 59 3.78 8.87 -23.04
CA ARG A 59 5.03 9.36 -23.64
C ARG A 59 4.89 10.86 -23.87
N ALA A 60 5.85 11.65 -23.38
CA ALA A 60 5.78 13.09 -23.55
C ALA A 60 5.75 13.40 -25.04
N GLN A 61 4.62 13.91 -25.56
CA GLN A 61 4.51 14.40 -26.93
C GLN A 61 5.06 15.83 -27.04
N ILE A 62 6.16 16.09 -26.33
CA ILE A 62 6.81 17.37 -26.35
C ILE A 62 8.03 17.18 -27.25
N ASP A 63 8.08 17.97 -28.33
CA ASP A 63 9.30 18.35 -29.04
C ASP A 63 10.22 19.07 -28.03
N TYR A 64 10.80 18.30 -27.12
CA TYR A 64 11.96 18.72 -26.36
C TYR A 64 13.12 18.39 -27.28
N GLU A 65 13.78 19.39 -27.86
CA GLU A 65 15.06 19.25 -28.56
C GLU A 65 16.19 18.78 -27.60
N GLY A 66 15.92 17.87 -26.66
CA GLY A 66 16.88 17.26 -25.73
C GLY A 66 17.65 18.24 -24.83
N ARG A 67 17.39 19.55 -24.91
CA ARG A 67 18.17 20.57 -24.21
C ARG A 67 17.45 20.92 -22.92
N LYS A 68 18.12 20.63 -21.80
CA LYS A 68 17.78 21.20 -20.48
C LYS A 68 17.57 22.72 -20.66
N PRO A 69 16.59 23.34 -19.99
CA PRO A 69 16.47 24.80 -19.93
C PRO A 69 17.85 25.39 -19.62
N LYS A 70 18.24 26.52 -20.23
CA LYS A 70 19.58 27.11 -20.00
C LYS A 70 19.90 27.33 -18.50
N SER A 71 18.88 27.50 -17.66
CA SER A 71 18.97 27.59 -16.21
C SER A 71 19.34 26.28 -15.49
N LEU A 72 19.27 25.14 -16.19
CA LEU A 72 19.51 23.78 -15.70
C LEU A 72 20.59 23.06 -16.53
N ALA A 73 21.23 23.76 -17.48
CA ALA A 73 22.37 23.25 -18.22
C ALA A 73 23.56 23.07 -17.25
N GLY A 74 24.08 21.85 -17.12
CA GLY A 74 25.18 21.53 -16.20
C GLY A 74 24.76 20.95 -14.84
N VAL A 75 23.45 20.86 -14.55
CA VAL A 75 22.95 20.15 -13.36
C VAL A 75 22.81 18.67 -13.68
N GLU A 76 23.55 17.79 -13.00
CA GLU A 76 23.40 16.34 -13.12
C GLU A 76 22.01 15.89 -12.65
N GLY A 77 21.34 15.07 -13.45
CA GLY A 77 20.07 14.44 -13.12
C GLY A 77 19.14 14.33 -14.33
N ASN A 78 18.24 13.36 -14.20
CA ASN A 78 17.40 12.85 -15.26
C ASN A 78 16.17 13.74 -15.44
N VAL A 79 15.88 14.08 -16.70
CA VAL A 79 14.57 14.60 -17.10
C VAL A 79 13.65 13.40 -17.27
N TYR A 80 12.49 13.43 -16.64
CA TYR A 80 11.49 12.39 -16.82
C TYR A 80 10.95 12.48 -18.25
N ASP A 81 11.08 11.41 -19.03
CA ASP A 81 10.77 11.39 -20.47
C ASP A 81 9.27 11.26 -20.78
N ARG A 82 8.43 11.27 -19.74
CA ARG A 82 6.98 11.13 -19.82
C ARG A 82 6.26 12.36 -19.31
N THR A 83 5.09 12.58 -19.87
CA THR A 83 4.15 13.56 -19.34
C THR A 83 3.31 12.94 -18.23
N LEU A 84 3.15 13.69 -17.15
CA LEU A 84 2.28 13.36 -16.03
C LEU A 84 1.10 14.33 -16.01
N PRO A 85 -0.10 13.89 -15.61
CA PRO A 85 -1.18 14.79 -15.25
C PRO A 85 -0.72 15.76 -14.15
N ARG A 86 -1.19 17.01 -14.19
CA ARG A 86 -0.91 17.99 -13.12
C ARG A 86 -1.39 17.53 -11.75
N THR A 87 -2.38 16.65 -11.69
CA THR A 87 -2.87 16.06 -10.43
C THR A 87 -1.80 15.22 -9.72
N CYS A 88 -0.75 14.77 -10.42
CA CYS A 88 0.40 14.10 -9.80
C CYS A 88 1.24 15.05 -8.91
N LEU A 89 1.10 16.38 -9.07
CA LEU A 89 1.77 17.34 -8.21
C LEU A 89 0.98 17.51 -6.92
N TYR A 90 1.70 17.38 -5.82
CA TYR A 90 1.21 17.60 -4.48
C TYR A 90 1.89 18.82 -3.88
N ASP A 91 1.10 19.75 -3.34
CA ASP A 91 1.56 20.88 -2.55
C ASP A 91 1.22 20.61 -1.08
N ASP A 92 2.24 20.50 -0.24
CA ASP A 92 2.09 20.30 1.19
C ASP A 92 2.15 21.62 1.99
N GLY A 93 2.12 22.76 1.29
CA GLY A 93 2.22 24.10 1.87
C GLY A 93 3.65 24.57 2.14
N THR A 94 4.67 23.75 1.83
CA THR A 94 6.09 24.16 2.00
C THR A 94 6.61 25.03 0.85
N GLY A 95 5.80 25.28 -0.18
CA GLY A 95 6.16 26.06 -1.36
C GLY A 95 6.99 25.28 -2.39
N LYS A 96 7.20 23.97 -2.17
CA LYS A 96 7.81 23.05 -3.14
C LYS A 96 6.77 22.04 -3.60
N MET A 97 6.71 21.81 -4.91
CA MET A 97 5.87 20.74 -5.44
C MET A 97 6.54 19.39 -5.28
N LYS A 98 5.73 18.40 -4.94
CA LYS A 98 6.14 17.02 -4.75
C LYS A 98 5.40 16.11 -5.73
N VAL A 99 6.01 14.97 -6.04
CA VAL A 99 5.31 13.84 -6.67
C VAL A 99 5.32 12.68 -5.69
N ASN A 100 4.17 12.01 -5.58
CA ASN A 100 4.01 10.82 -4.76
C ASN A 100 4.28 9.58 -5.61
N MET A 101 5.30 8.81 -5.26
CA MET A 101 5.64 7.52 -5.85
C MET A 101 5.26 6.39 -4.90
N ILE A 102 5.16 5.18 -5.43
CA ILE A 102 4.77 3.99 -4.67
C ILE A 102 5.98 3.08 -4.49
N THR A 103 6.32 2.76 -3.25
CA THR A 103 7.24 1.67 -2.90
C THR A 103 6.47 0.42 -2.49
N GLU A 104 7.00 -0.75 -2.82
CA GLU A 104 6.47 -2.04 -2.38
C GLU A 104 7.33 -2.61 -1.26
N GLU A 105 6.69 -3.08 -0.19
CA GLU A 105 7.33 -3.76 0.94
C GLU A 105 6.52 -4.99 1.37
N GLU A 106 7.14 -5.88 2.15
CA GLU A 106 6.39 -6.92 2.86
C GLU A 106 5.65 -6.32 4.06
N GLY A 107 4.39 -6.72 4.21
CA GLY A 107 3.47 -6.26 5.24
C GLY A 107 2.84 -7.41 6.04
N PRO A 108 2.02 -7.09 7.06
CA PRO A 108 1.45 -8.08 7.97
C PRO A 108 0.51 -9.10 7.29
N TRP A 109 -0.08 -8.72 6.16
CA TRP A 109 -1.08 -9.49 5.42
C TRP A 109 -0.69 -9.72 3.95
N GLY A 110 0.61 -9.66 3.64
CA GLY A 110 1.16 -9.72 2.28
C GLY A 110 1.79 -8.39 1.87
N LYS A 111 1.84 -8.12 0.56
CA LYS A 111 2.42 -6.87 0.04
C LYS A 111 1.71 -5.64 0.62
N ARG A 112 2.50 -4.65 1.01
CA ARG A 112 2.04 -3.31 1.36
C ARG A 112 2.69 -2.28 0.46
N TYR A 113 1.98 -1.19 0.22
CA TYR A 113 2.41 -0.12 -0.67
C TYR A 113 2.51 1.18 0.11
N LYS A 114 3.63 1.87 -0.01
CA LYS A 114 3.87 3.11 0.74
C LYS A 114 4.17 4.28 -0.18
N ILE A 115 3.79 5.47 0.26
CA ILE A 115 4.13 6.72 -0.43
C ILE A 115 5.60 7.05 -0.21
N LYS A 116 6.32 7.30 -1.30
CA LYS A 116 7.62 7.97 -1.34
C LYS A 116 7.44 9.33 -2.01
N GLN A 117 7.59 10.39 -1.25
CA GLN A 117 7.49 11.76 -1.71
C GLN A 117 8.83 12.24 -2.24
N THR A 118 8.78 13.01 -3.32
CA THR A 118 9.99 13.61 -3.88
C THR A 118 9.70 15.01 -4.36
N ASP A 119 10.50 15.95 -3.87
CA ASP A 119 10.50 17.33 -4.36
C ASP A 119 10.89 17.36 -5.83
N VAL A 120 10.06 17.96 -6.68
CA VAL A 120 10.27 18.02 -8.13
C VAL A 120 10.33 19.44 -8.65
N ILE A 121 11.05 19.61 -9.75
CA ILE A 121 10.91 20.75 -10.64
C ILE A 121 10.11 20.26 -11.85
N TYR A 122 9.11 21.01 -12.28
CA TYR A 122 8.26 20.64 -13.41
C TYR A 122 8.08 21.80 -14.39
N TRP A 123 7.63 21.46 -15.60
CA TRP A 123 7.29 22.38 -16.66
C TRP A 123 6.07 21.87 -17.43
N PRO A 124 5.19 22.72 -17.96
CA PRO A 124 5.11 24.18 -17.77
C PRO A 124 4.50 24.58 -16.42
N LYS A 125 5.08 25.60 -15.76
CA LYS A 125 4.56 26.11 -14.47
C LYS A 125 3.30 26.95 -14.64
N ASP A 126 3.37 27.93 -15.54
CA ASP A 126 2.38 29.00 -15.70
C ASP A 126 1.41 28.77 -16.86
N SER A 127 1.37 27.55 -17.41
CA SER A 127 0.36 27.21 -18.40
C SER A 127 -0.75 26.41 -17.73
N GLY A 128 -2.00 26.68 -18.08
CA GLY A 128 -3.14 25.82 -17.73
C GLY A 128 -3.14 24.43 -18.40
N SER A 129 -2.01 24.00 -18.98
CA SER A 129 -1.84 22.66 -19.56
C SER A 129 -2.20 21.59 -18.53
N GLU A 130 -3.01 20.60 -18.89
CA GLU A 130 -3.36 19.50 -17.98
C GLU A 130 -2.18 18.57 -17.68
N ASN A 131 -1.16 18.58 -18.55
CA ASN A 131 0.01 17.72 -18.46
C ASN A 131 1.30 18.52 -18.21
N ILE A 132 2.23 17.89 -17.50
CA ILE A 132 3.54 18.42 -17.13
C ILE A 132 4.64 17.40 -17.43
N VAL A 133 5.87 17.88 -17.50
CA VAL A 133 7.09 17.08 -17.46
C VAL A 133 7.83 17.40 -16.18
N VAL A 134 8.33 16.35 -15.52
CA VAL A 134 9.20 16.49 -14.36
C VAL A 134 10.65 16.54 -14.82
N LEU A 135 11.34 17.62 -14.46
CA LEU A 135 12.68 17.92 -14.92
C LEU A 135 13.78 17.31 -14.03
N TRP A 136 13.46 16.88 -12.81
CA TRP A 136 14.46 16.42 -11.86
C TRP A 136 13.94 15.50 -10.75
N ARG A 137 14.86 14.72 -10.15
CA ARG A 137 14.74 13.91 -8.91
C ARG A 137 13.80 12.70 -8.89
N MET A 138 13.08 12.40 -9.97
CA MET A 138 12.22 11.21 -9.96
C MET A 138 12.99 9.91 -10.10
N ASP A 139 12.49 8.90 -9.39
CA ASP A 139 12.86 7.50 -9.53
C ASP A 139 11.88 6.87 -10.53
N ASP A 140 12.33 6.75 -11.78
CA ASP A 140 11.50 6.27 -12.90
C ASP A 140 11.19 4.76 -12.83
N SER A 141 11.81 4.05 -11.90
CA SER A 141 11.51 2.65 -11.60
C SER A 141 10.23 2.48 -10.78
N LEU A 142 9.75 3.54 -10.12
CA LEU A 142 8.61 3.47 -9.22
C LEU A 142 7.31 3.93 -9.90
N PRO A 143 6.17 3.25 -9.62
CA PRO A 143 4.86 3.74 -10.03
C PRO A 143 4.55 5.10 -9.39
N ILE A 144 3.84 5.95 -10.13
CA ILE A 144 3.48 7.30 -9.68
C ILE A 144 2.00 7.33 -9.32
N ALA A 145 1.66 7.90 -8.16
CA ALA A 145 0.29 8.16 -7.79
C ALA A 145 -0.19 9.47 -8.46
N ALA A 146 -1.28 9.37 -9.22
CA ALA A 146 -1.94 10.51 -9.84
C ALA A 146 -2.89 11.25 -8.90
N ASP A 147 -3.37 10.55 -7.88
CA ASP A 147 -4.27 11.06 -6.86
C ASP A 147 -4.25 10.11 -5.66
N ILE A 148 -4.55 10.62 -4.48
CA ILE A 148 -4.64 9.84 -3.23
C ILE A 148 -5.88 10.33 -2.48
N ASP A 149 -6.79 9.40 -2.18
CA ASP A 149 -8.01 9.65 -1.43
C ASP A 149 -7.70 9.82 0.07
N SER A 150 -7.03 10.92 0.39
CA SER A 150 -6.65 11.34 1.75
C SER A 150 -6.51 12.86 1.78
N GLU A 151 -7.01 13.47 2.86
CA GLU A 151 -6.87 14.92 3.09
C GLU A 151 -5.39 15.33 3.27
N TYR A 152 -4.59 14.45 3.87
CA TYR A 152 -3.17 14.67 4.11
C TYR A 152 -2.37 13.51 3.54
N VAL A 153 -1.32 13.80 2.77
CA VAL A 153 -0.39 12.81 2.24
C VAL A 153 1.01 13.06 2.79
N TYR A 154 1.65 12.01 3.30
CA TYR A 154 2.98 12.07 3.90
C TYR A 154 3.84 10.86 3.52
N GLU A 155 5.16 11.03 3.61
CA GLU A 155 6.17 9.98 3.40
C GLU A 155 5.91 8.74 4.26
N GLY A 156 5.92 7.56 3.66
CA GLY A 156 5.72 6.29 4.34
C GLY A 156 4.25 5.95 4.65
N MET A 157 3.30 6.82 4.27
CA MET A 157 1.87 6.51 4.34
C MET A 157 1.57 5.22 3.56
N GLU A 158 0.94 4.26 4.23
CA GLU A 158 0.47 3.04 3.57
C GLU A 158 -0.83 3.31 2.80
N VAL A 159 -0.90 2.80 1.59
CA VAL A 159 -2.03 2.98 0.67
C VAL A 159 -2.43 1.65 0.06
N LYS A 160 -3.69 1.56 -0.36
CA LYS A 160 -4.12 0.52 -1.31
C LYS A 160 -4.08 1.08 -2.72
N LEU A 161 -3.72 0.24 -3.69
CA LEU A 161 -3.58 0.68 -5.08
C LEU A 161 -4.88 0.45 -5.86
N GLN A 162 -5.24 1.43 -6.67
CA GLN A 162 -6.30 1.30 -7.65
C GLN A 162 -5.81 1.85 -9.00
N LEU A 163 -6.09 1.11 -10.07
CA LEU A 163 -5.85 1.62 -11.42
C LEU A 163 -6.88 2.72 -11.72
N ARG A 164 -6.39 3.86 -12.19
CA ARG A 164 -7.22 4.93 -12.75
C ARG A 164 -7.68 4.60 -14.16
#